data_AF-U4VBB6-F1
#
_entry.id   AF-U4VBB6-F1
#
_cell.length_a   1.000
_cell.length_b   1.000
_cell.length_c   1.000
_cell.angle_alpha   90.00
_cell.angle_beta   90.00
_cell.angle_gamma   90.00
#
_symmetry.space_group_name_H-M   'P 1'
#
loop_
_entity.id
_entity.type
_entity.pdbx_description
1 polymer ?
#
loop_
_entity_poly.entity_id
_entity_poly.type
_entity_poly.pdbx_seq_one_letter_code
_entity_poly.pdbx_strand_id
1 'polypeptide(L)' 'MRILLVEDTIDIAFAIASKLEKEGHSVTTAYDGVQGGKIWL' A
#
# COMPACT_ATOMS: atom_id res chain seq x y z
N MET A 1 -8.48 -8.00 6.28
CA MET A 1 -7.44 -7.29 7.08
C MET A 1 -7.07 -6.00 6.36
N ARG A 2 -6.80 -4.90 7.08
CA ARG A 2 -6.37 -3.64 6.48
C ARG A 2 -4.84 -3.58 6.45
N ILE A 3 -4.26 -3.20 5.31
CA ILE A 3 -2.80 -3.15 5.10
C ILE A 3 -2.43 -1.76 4.59
N LEU A 4 -1.43 -1.14 5.21
CA LEU A 4 -0.72 0.01 4.64
C LEU A 4 0.50 -0.52 3.87
N LEU A 5 0.53 -0.27 2.56
CA LEU A 5 1.68 -0.56 1.70
C LEU A 5 2.46 0.73 1.49
N VAL A 6 3.74 0.75 1.85
CA VAL A 6 4.65 1.86 1.55
C VAL A 6 5.66 1.38 0.52
N GLU A 7 5.62 1.93 -0.69
CA GLU A 7 6.49 1.54 -1.80
C GLU A 7 6.61 2.72 -2.79
N ASP A 8 7.82 3.18 -3.08
CA ASP A 8 8.14 4.37 -3.86
C ASP A 8 8.14 4.16 -5.39
N THR A 9 8.22 2.91 -5.83
CA THR A 9 8.13 2.48 -7.23
C THR A 9 6.70 2.09 -7.60
N ILE A 10 6.04 2.95 -8.39
CA ILE A 10 4.60 2.85 -8.73
C ILE A 10 4.20 1.46 -9.27
N ASP A 11 4.97 0.89 -10.19
CA ASP A 11 4.63 -0.40 -10.81
C ASP A 11 4.70 -1.56 -9.80
N ILE A 12 5.65 -1.49 -8.85
CA ILE A 12 5.79 -2.48 -7.78
C ILE A 12 4.64 -2.32 -6.78
N ALA A 13 4.35 -1.08 -6.38
CA ALA A 13 3.24 -0.76 -5.49
C ALA A 13 1.91 -1.30 -6.03
N PHE A 14 1.66 -1.12 -7.33
CA PHE A 14 0.47 -1.63 -8.01
C PHE A 14 0.41 -3.16 -8.01
N ALA A 15 1.51 -3.83 -8.38
CA ALA A 15 1.57 -5.29 -8.43
C ALA A 15 1.28 -5.93 -7.05
N ILE A 16 1.88 -5.37 -5.99
CA ILE A 16 1.69 -5.85 -4.62
C ILE A 16 0.26 -5.57 -4.14
N ALA A 17 -0.24 -4.34 -4.32
CA ALA A 17 -1.60 -3.98 -3.91
C ALA A 17 -2.64 -4.87 -4.59
N SER A 18 -2.53 -5.08 -5.91
CA SER A 18 -3.45 -5.94 -6.65
C SER A 18 -3.44 -7.39 -6.16
N LYS A 19 -2.27 -7.93 -5.78
CA LYS A 19 -2.16 -9.28 -5.23
C LYS A 19 -2.85 -9.39 -3.87
N LEU A 20 -2.62 -8.44 -2.97
CA LEU A 20 -3.22 -8.42 -1.64
C LEU A 20 -4.74 -8.20 -1.70
N GLU A 21 -5.22 -7.34 -2.59
CA GLU A 21 -6.65 -7.13 -2.81
C GLU A 21 -7.35 -8.38 -3.33
N LYS A 22 -6.71 -9.12 -4.26
CA LYS A 22 -7.20 -10.43 -4.73
C LYS A 22 -7.31 -11.48 -3.61
N GLU A 23 -6.51 -11.34 -2.56
CA GLU A 23 -6.55 -12.19 -1.36
C GLU A 23 -7.60 -11.73 -0.33
N GLY A 24 -8.36 -10.67 -0.64
CA GLY A 24 -9.43 -10.13 0.21
C GLY A 24 -8.93 -9.14 1.28
N HIS A 25 -7.71 -8.60 1.11
CA HIS A 25 -7.23 -7.51 1.94
C HIS A 25 -7.72 -6.16 1.41
N SER A 26 -7.92 -5.20 2.33
CA SER A 26 -8.12 -3.80 1.96
C SER A 26 -6.77 -3.11 2.08
N VAL A 27 -6.28 -2.57 0.96
CA VAL A 27 -4.94 -1.98 0.86
C VAL A 27 -5.07 -0.47 0.73
N THR A 28 -4.21 0.25 1.46
CA THR A 28 -3.98 1.68 1.25
C THR A 28 -2.50 1.86 0.91
N THR A 29 -2.20 2.54 -0.17
CA THR A 29 -0.83 2.69 -0.67
C THR A 29 -0.31 4.10 -0.38
N ALA A 30 0.94 4.18 0.07
CA ALA A 30 1.73 5.40 0.16
C ALA A 30 3.02 5.23 -0.65
N TYR A 31 3.49 6.31 -1.26
CA TYR A 31 4.65 6.29 -2.15
C TYR A 31 5.94 6.84 -1.52
N ASP A 32 5.89 7.14 -0.22
CA ASP A 32 7.04 7.49 0.59
C ASP A 32 6.70 7.34 2.08
N GLY A 33 7.72 7.43 2.94
CA GLY A 33 7.56 7.31 4.39
C GLY A 33 6.77 8.46 5.03
N VAL A 34 6.74 9.65 4.42
CA VAL A 34 6.00 10.81 4.93
C VAL A 34 4.49 10.63 4.70
N GLN A 35 4.11 10.21 3.50
CA GLN A 35 2.75 9.82 3.14
C GLN A 35 2.28 8.66 4.01
N GLY A 36 3.11 7.61 4.16
CA GLY A 36 2.80 6.46 5.01
C GLY A 36 2.54 6.88 6.47
N GLY A 37 3.38 7.74 7.02
CA GLY A 37 3.21 8.29 8.36
C GLY A 37 1.90 9.07 8.53
N LYS A 38 1.51 9.89 7.54
CA LYS A 38 0.26 10.67 7.59
C LYS A 38 -1.01 9.82 7.48
N ILE A 39 -0.94 8.65 6.84
CA ILE A 39 -2.09 7.75 6.70
C ILE A 39 -2.30 6.93 7.97
N TRP A 40 -1.22 6.58 8.66
CA TRP A 40 -1.26 5.65 9.79
C TRP A 40 -1.40 6.32 11.16
N LEU A 41 -0.92 7.55 11.29
CA LEU A 41 -1.05 8.37 12.50
C LEU A 41 -2.32 9.21 12.46
#